data_AF-A0A7X8V4M9-F1
#
_entry.id   AF-A0A7X8V4M9-F1
#
_cell.length_a   1.000
_cell.length_b   1.000
_cell.length_c   1.000
_cell.angle_alpha   90.00
_cell.angle_beta   90.00
_cell.angle_gamma   90.00
#
_symmetry.space_group_name_H-M   'P 1'
#
loop_
_entity.id
_entity.type
_entity.pdbx_description
1 polymer ?
#
loop_
_entity_poly.entity_id
_entity_poly.type
_entity_poly.pdbx_seq_one_letter_code
_entity_poly.pdbx_strand_id
1 'polypeptide(L)'
;MYELLVVGGGPAGLSAALNARRRDKGVLLATKETISSKLRPAGRIENYPGLPGVSGPELAERFREHAAAVGVEIRQEEILSIQPGESGFFVIGKNEGYEAAAVILATGAPQKASIPGEARLAGRGVSYCATCDGMFFRDKDVMVISQLPAGEEEAAFLAGICRKVYYLPEYKGEYRLPPGVELVSGKVLRLEGDEQLERVVTSESEYRVAGVFLERAGLPPEQLCPGLAMADDAIQVDRRMATNIPG
;
A
#
# COMPACT_ATOMS: atom_id res chain seq x y z
N MET A 1 -15.21 -11.73 13.63
CA MET A 1 -13.95 -12.47 13.48
C MET A 1 -14.01 -13.30 12.20
N TYR A 2 -13.05 -13.12 11.30
CA TYR A 2 -12.88 -13.94 10.10
C TYR A 2 -12.04 -15.18 10.41
N GLU A 3 -12.23 -16.28 9.68
CA GLU A 3 -11.32 -17.42 9.77
C GLU A 3 -9.99 -17.14 9.06
N LEU A 4 -10.03 -16.30 8.01
CA LEU A 4 -8.86 -15.90 7.26
C LEU A 4 -9.02 -14.45 6.77
N LEU A 5 -8.01 -13.62 7.01
CA LEU A 5 -7.88 -12.31 6.38
C LEU A 5 -6.72 -12.33 5.38
N VAL A 6 -7.00 -12.01 4.13
CA VAL A 6 -6.01 -11.92 3.05
C VAL A 6 -5.71 -10.46 2.79
N VAL A 7 -4.45 -10.06 2.93
CA VAL A 7 -4.01 -8.68 2.69
C VAL A 7 -3.39 -8.57 1.31
N GLY A 8 -4.12 -7.98 0.36
CA GLY A 8 -3.66 -7.68 -1.00
C GLY A 8 -4.52 -8.31 -2.10
N GLY A 9 -5.03 -7.48 -3.02
CA GLY A 9 -5.88 -7.86 -4.17
C GLY A 9 -5.13 -8.30 -5.42
N GLY A 10 -3.94 -8.88 -5.26
CA GLY A 10 -3.16 -9.44 -6.36
C GLY A 10 -3.51 -10.89 -6.68
N PRO A 11 -2.88 -11.48 -7.71
CA PRO A 11 -3.10 -12.88 -8.09
C PRO A 11 -2.89 -13.86 -6.92
N ALA A 12 -1.90 -13.61 -6.06
CA ALA A 12 -1.64 -14.41 -4.87
C ALA A 12 -2.80 -14.36 -3.87
N GLY A 13 -3.27 -13.16 -3.51
CA GLY A 13 -4.35 -12.98 -2.56
C GLY A 13 -5.69 -13.49 -3.08
N LEU A 14 -6.01 -13.22 -4.35
CA LEU A 14 -7.19 -13.75 -5.01
C LEU A 14 -7.18 -15.28 -5.06
N SER A 15 -6.05 -15.89 -5.41
CA SER A 15 -5.90 -17.36 -5.40
C SER A 15 -6.11 -17.95 -4.00
N ALA A 16 -5.54 -17.32 -2.96
CA ALA A 16 -5.72 -17.74 -1.57
C ALA A 16 -7.18 -17.64 -1.14
N ALA A 17 -7.83 -16.49 -1.38
CA ALA A 17 -9.20 -16.25 -1.00
C ALA A 17 -10.18 -17.19 -1.73
N LEU A 18 -10.00 -17.41 -3.03
CA LEU A 18 -10.78 -18.38 -3.81
C LEU A 18 -10.67 -19.80 -3.23
N ASN A 19 -9.44 -20.23 -2.89
CA ASN A 19 -9.21 -21.56 -2.33
C ASN A 19 -9.80 -21.73 -0.93
N ALA A 20 -9.77 -20.69 -0.11
CA ALA A 20 -10.34 -20.70 1.23
C ALA A 20 -11.87 -20.69 1.19
N ARG A 21 -12.50 -19.85 0.33
CA ARG A 21 -13.95 -19.85 0.13
C ARG A 21 -14.48 -21.20 -0.39
N ARG A 22 -13.75 -21.86 -1.30
CA ARG A 22 -14.10 -23.23 -1.75
C ARG A 22 -14.05 -24.30 -0.64
N ARG A 23 -13.41 -24.00 0.49
CA ARG A 23 -13.37 -24.85 1.69
C ARG A 23 -14.34 -24.35 2.76
N ASP A 24 -15.32 -23.54 2.37
CA ASP A 24 -16.36 -22.96 3.20
C ASP A 24 -15.84 -22.11 4.37
N LYS A 25 -14.70 -21.43 4.16
CA LYS A 25 -14.10 -20.55 5.16
C LYS A 25 -14.64 -19.14 5.10
N GLY A 26 -14.83 -18.50 6.26
CA GLY A 26 -15.12 -17.07 6.36
C GLY A 26 -13.88 -16.24 6.03
N VAL A 27 -13.83 -15.64 4.84
CA VAL A 27 -12.63 -14.96 4.30
C VAL A 27 -12.93 -13.52 3.97
N LEU A 28 -12.08 -12.60 4.45
CA LEU A 28 -12.01 -11.22 3.98
C LEU A 28 -10.75 -11.05 3.13
N LEU A 29 -10.88 -10.53 1.92
CA LEU A 29 -9.76 -9.98 1.16
C LEU A 29 -9.76 -8.46 1.32
N ALA A 30 -8.80 -7.92 2.06
CA ALA A 30 -8.60 -6.49 2.21
C ALA A 30 -7.54 -6.00 1.22
N THR A 31 -7.85 -4.94 0.46
CA THR A 31 -6.94 -4.40 -0.54
C THR A 31 -7.11 -2.90 -0.71
N LYS A 32 -6.00 -2.17 -0.79
CA LYS A 32 -5.99 -0.72 -1.07
C LYS A 32 -6.49 -0.40 -2.48
N GLU A 33 -6.21 -1.30 -3.41
CA GLU A 33 -6.53 -1.16 -4.84
C GLU A 33 -7.54 -2.22 -5.26
N THR A 34 -8.34 -1.95 -6.30
CA THR A 34 -9.41 -2.88 -6.73
C THR A 34 -8.85 -4.25 -7.12
N ILE A 35 -7.89 -4.32 -8.05
CA ILE A 35 -7.11 -5.51 -8.43
C ILE A 35 -5.75 -5.05 -8.97
N SER A 36 -4.67 -5.45 -8.29
CA SER A 36 -3.25 -5.30 -8.63
C SER A 36 -2.87 -4.16 -9.58
N SER A 37 -2.28 -3.10 -9.05
CA SER A 37 -1.64 -2.01 -9.82
C SER A 37 -0.49 -2.48 -10.69
N LYS A 38 0.13 -3.63 -10.40
CA LYS A 38 1.19 -4.21 -11.24
C LYS A 38 0.64 -4.95 -12.45
N LEU A 39 -0.59 -5.48 -12.36
CA LEU A 39 -1.20 -6.25 -13.43
C LEU A 39 -1.80 -5.35 -14.51
N ARG A 40 -2.55 -4.32 -14.12
CA ARG A 40 -3.31 -3.46 -15.06
C ARG A 40 -2.46 -2.80 -16.16
N PRO A 41 -1.21 -2.34 -15.92
CA PRO A 41 -0.38 -1.72 -16.95
C PRO A 41 0.20 -2.72 -17.97
N ALA A 42 0.10 -4.03 -17.73
CA ALA A 42 0.65 -5.02 -18.64
C ALA A 42 -0.10 -5.02 -19.98
N GLY A 43 0.59 -4.64 -21.06
CA GLY A 43 -0.02 -4.58 -22.39
C GLY A 43 -0.40 -5.95 -22.94
N ARG A 44 0.46 -6.95 -22.73
CA ARG A 44 0.25 -8.32 -23.24
C ARG A 44 1.00 -9.34 -22.38
N ILE A 45 0.31 -10.39 -21.96
CA ILE A 45 0.83 -11.45 -21.08
C ILE A 45 0.83 -12.76 -21.87
N GLU A 46 2.02 -13.31 -22.13
CA GLU A 46 2.19 -14.54 -22.93
C GLU A 46 2.46 -15.78 -22.08
N ASN A 47 2.72 -15.59 -20.78
CA ASN A 47 3.22 -16.62 -19.87
C ASN A 47 2.23 -16.99 -18.77
N TYR A 48 0.93 -16.72 -18.95
CA TYR A 48 -0.11 -17.21 -18.06
C TYR A 48 -0.80 -18.43 -18.71
N PRO A 49 -0.55 -19.66 -18.23
CA PRO A 49 -1.10 -20.87 -18.84
C PRO A 49 -2.62 -20.80 -19.00
N GLY A 50 -3.11 -21.13 -20.20
CA GLY A 50 -4.54 -21.09 -20.55
C GLY A 50 -5.05 -19.74 -21.05
N LEU A 51 -4.25 -18.67 -20.96
CA LEU A 51 -4.64 -17.31 -21.40
C LEU A 51 -3.53 -16.64 -22.24
N PRO A 52 -3.17 -17.21 -23.41
CA PRO A 52 -2.11 -16.64 -24.24
C PRO A 52 -2.51 -15.26 -24.79
N GLY A 53 -1.59 -14.29 -24.70
CA GLY A 53 -1.78 -12.94 -25.21
C GLY A 53 -2.82 -12.08 -24.47
N VAL A 54 -3.31 -12.51 -23.30
CA VAL A 54 -4.29 -11.74 -22.51
C VAL A 54 -3.69 -10.41 -22.08
N SER A 55 -4.48 -9.33 -22.12
CA SER A 55 -4.05 -8.05 -21.58
C SER A 55 -4.13 -8.03 -20.04
N GLY A 56 -3.34 -7.18 -19.39
CA GLY A 56 -3.41 -6.96 -17.94
C GLY A 56 -4.82 -6.59 -17.45
N PRO A 57 -5.50 -5.60 -18.07
CA PRO A 57 -6.88 -5.24 -17.70
C PRO A 57 -7.87 -6.40 -17.88
N GLU A 58 -7.76 -7.15 -18.97
CA GLU A 58 -8.63 -8.31 -19.21
C GLU A 58 -8.41 -9.43 -18.19
N LEU A 59 -7.16 -9.73 -17.85
CA LEU A 59 -6.85 -10.73 -16.82
C LEU A 59 -7.33 -10.28 -15.43
N ALA A 60 -7.19 -8.99 -15.10
CA ALA A 60 -7.70 -8.43 -13.85
C ALA A 60 -9.23 -8.58 -13.77
N GLU A 61 -9.95 -8.31 -14.85
CA GLU A 61 -11.40 -8.45 -14.89
C GLU A 61 -11.84 -9.91 -14.73
N ARG A 62 -11.19 -10.85 -15.40
CA ARG A 62 -11.43 -12.30 -15.22
C ARG A 62 -11.23 -12.74 -13.77
N PHE A 63 -10.23 -12.21 -13.07
CA PHE A 63 -10.05 -12.48 -11.65
C PHE A 63 -11.18 -11.91 -10.79
N ARG A 64 -11.63 -10.68 -11.08
CA ARG A 64 -12.76 -10.03 -10.39
C ARG A 64 -14.02 -10.87 -10.50
N GLU A 65 -14.35 -11.29 -11.72
CA GLU A 65 -15.53 -12.10 -12.03
C GLU A 65 -15.48 -13.46 -11.33
N HIS A 66 -14.33 -14.13 -11.33
CA HIS A 66 -14.18 -15.41 -10.64
C HIS A 66 -14.34 -15.26 -9.12
N ALA A 67 -13.74 -14.22 -8.52
CA ALA A 67 -13.88 -13.93 -7.10
C ALA A 67 -15.34 -13.65 -6.73
N ALA A 68 -16.06 -12.86 -7.55
CA ALA A 68 -17.48 -12.59 -7.35
C ALA A 68 -18.34 -13.86 -7.49
N ALA A 69 -18.09 -14.71 -8.48
CA ALA A 69 -18.84 -15.95 -8.70
C ALA A 69 -18.69 -16.97 -7.55
N VAL A 70 -17.53 -16.98 -6.88
CA VAL A 70 -17.28 -17.83 -5.70
C VAL A 70 -17.75 -17.17 -4.40
N GLY A 71 -18.13 -15.89 -4.43
CA GLY A 71 -18.54 -15.14 -3.25
C GLY A 71 -17.37 -14.83 -2.31
N VAL A 72 -16.23 -14.42 -2.86
CA VAL A 72 -15.13 -13.82 -2.08
C VAL A 72 -15.53 -12.40 -1.69
N GLU A 73 -15.50 -12.12 -0.39
CA GLU A 73 -15.69 -10.77 0.13
C GLU A 73 -14.41 -9.95 -0.07
N ILE A 74 -14.46 -8.98 -0.98
CA ILE A 74 -13.36 -8.05 -1.24
C ILE A 74 -13.74 -6.70 -0.66
N ARG A 75 -12.89 -6.16 0.22
CA ARG A 75 -13.06 -4.82 0.79
C ARG A 75 -11.92 -3.92 0.34
N GLN A 76 -12.29 -2.73 -0.13
CA GLN A 76 -11.34 -1.67 -0.39
C GLN A 76 -10.91 -1.08 0.96
N GLU A 77 -9.83 -1.62 1.49
CA GLU A 77 -9.29 -1.30 2.82
C GLU A 77 -7.77 -1.40 2.77
N GLU A 78 -7.12 -0.36 3.29
CA GLU A 78 -5.68 -0.33 3.45
C GLU A 78 -5.33 -0.85 4.85
N ILE A 79 -4.61 -1.97 4.92
CA ILE A 79 -4.14 -2.49 6.21
C ILE A 79 -2.87 -1.76 6.61
N LEU A 80 -2.90 -1.17 7.80
CA LEU A 80 -1.82 -0.35 8.35
C LEU A 80 -0.96 -1.15 9.33
N SER A 81 -1.57 -2.08 10.09
CA SER A 81 -0.84 -2.89 11.07
C SER A 81 -1.56 -4.20 11.37
N ILE A 82 -0.79 -5.22 11.71
CA ILE A 82 -1.23 -6.57 12.07
C ILE A 82 -0.49 -6.95 13.34
N GLN A 83 -1.24 -7.29 14.39
CA GLN A 83 -0.70 -7.65 15.69
C GLN A 83 -1.17 -9.06 16.07
N PRO A 84 -0.24 -9.99 16.38
CA PRO A 84 -0.60 -11.29 16.93
C PRO A 84 -1.25 -11.12 18.30
N GLY A 85 -2.35 -11.82 18.55
CA GLY A 85 -3.05 -11.92 19.84
C GLY A 85 -3.17 -13.36 20.31
N GLU A 86 -3.83 -13.59 21.46
CA GLU A 86 -3.95 -14.94 22.05
C GLU A 86 -4.74 -15.93 21.17
N SER A 87 -5.72 -15.45 20.40
CA SER A 87 -6.64 -16.29 19.61
C SER A 87 -6.65 -15.96 18.12
N GLY A 88 -5.60 -15.32 17.59
CA GLY A 88 -5.52 -14.90 16.19
C GLY A 88 -4.79 -13.57 16.03
N PHE A 89 -5.29 -12.70 15.17
CA PHE A 89 -4.69 -11.42 14.81
C PHE A 89 -5.68 -10.28 14.97
N PHE A 90 -5.20 -9.18 15.54
CA PHE A 90 -5.84 -7.87 15.44
C PHE A 90 -5.26 -7.13 14.25
N VAL A 91 -6.12 -6.74 13.32
CA VAL A 91 -5.74 -6.12 12.07
C VAL A 91 -6.32 -4.71 12.03
N ILE A 92 -5.46 -3.71 11.92
CA ILE A 92 -5.81 -2.30 11.88
C ILE A 92 -5.84 -1.86 10.42
N GLY A 93 -7.05 -1.60 9.92
CA GLY A 93 -7.26 -0.92 8.65
C GLY A 93 -7.23 0.60 8.81
N LYS A 94 -7.21 1.32 7.68
CA LYS A 94 -7.30 2.78 7.63
C LYS A 94 -8.66 3.28 8.10
N ASN A 95 -9.72 2.54 7.79
CA ASN A 95 -11.08 2.91 8.16
C ASN A 95 -11.61 2.11 9.35
N GLU A 96 -11.32 0.81 9.40
CA GLU A 96 -11.92 -0.11 10.37
C GLU A 96 -10.89 -1.10 10.96
N GLY A 97 -11.21 -1.65 12.13
CA GLY A 97 -10.45 -2.75 12.75
C GLY A 97 -11.08 -4.11 12.46
N TYR A 98 -10.25 -5.13 12.32
CA TYR A 98 -10.67 -6.50 12.03
C TYR A 98 -10.01 -7.49 12.98
N GLU A 99 -10.65 -8.63 13.17
CA GLU A 99 -10.08 -9.79 13.86
C GLU A 99 -10.12 -10.99 12.94
N ALA A 100 -9.02 -11.74 12.88
CA ALA A 100 -8.89 -12.94 12.05
C ALA A 100 -8.16 -14.06 12.78
N ALA A 101 -8.57 -15.30 12.60
CA ALA A 101 -7.87 -16.46 13.17
C ALA A 101 -6.51 -16.72 12.48
N ALA A 102 -6.40 -16.40 11.19
CA ALA A 102 -5.19 -16.50 10.39
C ALA A 102 -5.09 -15.35 9.39
N VAL A 103 -3.87 -15.01 8.97
CA VAL A 103 -3.59 -13.93 8.01
C VAL A 103 -2.68 -14.42 6.88
N ILE A 104 -3.05 -14.12 5.63
CA ILE A 104 -2.17 -14.29 4.48
C ILE A 104 -1.71 -12.92 3.99
N LEU A 105 -0.40 -12.69 4.05
CA LEU A 105 0.25 -11.52 3.47
C LEU A 105 0.47 -11.73 1.97
N ALA A 106 -0.35 -11.07 1.14
CA ALA A 106 -0.28 -11.09 -0.31
C ALA A 106 -0.10 -9.67 -0.90
N THR A 107 0.63 -8.82 -0.16
CA THR A 107 0.86 -7.39 -0.44
C THR A 107 1.77 -7.14 -1.66
N GLY A 108 2.31 -8.22 -2.25
CA GLY A 108 3.25 -8.15 -3.36
C GLY A 108 4.65 -7.75 -2.89
N ALA A 109 5.57 -7.56 -3.83
CA ALA A 109 6.90 -7.07 -3.48
C ALA A 109 6.77 -5.64 -2.94
N PRO A 110 7.20 -5.38 -1.68
CA PRO A 110 7.23 -4.03 -1.16
C PRO A 110 8.08 -3.18 -2.09
N GLN A 111 7.61 -1.97 -2.39
CA GLN A 111 8.57 -0.98 -2.85
C GLN A 111 9.37 -0.59 -1.61
N LYS A 112 10.63 -1.04 -1.59
CA LYS A 112 11.64 -0.55 -0.63
C LYS A 112 11.51 0.95 -0.46
N ALA A 113 12.00 1.42 0.68
CA ALA A 113 12.51 2.78 0.76
C ALA A 113 13.51 3.01 -0.38
N SER A 114 13.01 3.55 -1.49
CA SER A 114 13.73 3.69 -2.75
C SER A 114 14.37 5.06 -2.86
N ILE A 115 13.95 5.97 -1.96
CA ILE A 115 14.43 7.35 -1.94
C ILE A 115 15.54 7.44 -0.88
N PRO A 116 16.77 7.81 -1.27
CA PRO A 116 17.84 8.07 -0.32
C PRO A 116 17.38 9.01 0.79
N GLY A 117 17.56 8.60 2.05
CA GLY A 117 17.12 9.35 3.25
C GLY A 117 15.79 8.89 3.84
N GLU A 118 14.97 8.16 3.10
CA GLU A 118 13.64 7.73 3.56
C GLU A 118 13.67 6.88 4.83
N ALA A 119 14.39 5.75 4.82
CA ALA A 119 14.43 4.85 5.98
C ALA A 119 14.98 5.53 7.24
N ARG A 120 15.95 6.45 7.07
CA ARG A 120 16.55 7.21 8.18
C ARG A 120 15.58 8.25 8.76
N LEU A 121 14.70 8.81 7.92
CA LEU A 121 13.77 9.88 8.29
C LEU A 121 12.34 9.36 8.53
N ALA A 122 12.11 8.05 8.45
CA ALA A 122 10.85 7.39 8.81
C ALA A 122 10.44 7.76 10.25
N GLY A 123 9.22 8.30 10.41
CA GLY A 123 8.72 8.82 11.69
C GLY A 123 9.37 10.14 12.15
N ARG A 124 10.32 10.70 11.37
CA ARG A 124 11.01 11.99 11.62
C ARG A 124 10.78 12.97 10.48
N GLY A 125 9.54 13.02 9.99
CA GLY A 125 9.13 13.82 8.84
C GLY A 125 8.79 12.99 7.60
N VAL A 126 9.14 11.70 7.54
CA VAL A 126 8.59 10.77 6.54
C VAL A 126 7.44 9.99 7.15
N SER A 127 6.28 10.04 6.50
CA SER A 127 5.08 9.29 6.85
C SER A 127 4.55 8.49 5.65
N TYR A 128 3.80 7.42 5.94
CA TYR A 128 3.14 6.56 4.96
C TYR A 128 1.61 6.58 5.11
N CYS A 129 1.08 7.39 6.03
CA CYS A 129 -0.35 7.52 6.28
C CYS A 129 -0.70 8.98 6.58
N ALA A 130 -1.23 9.69 5.57
CA ALA A 130 -1.65 11.08 5.73
C ALA A 130 -2.69 11.27 6.84
N THR A 131 -3.66 10.36 6.94
CA THR A 131 -4.74 10.42 7.93
C THR A 131 -4.26 10.16 9.36
N CYS A 132 -3.18 9.39 9.52
CA CYS A 132 -2.63 9.06 10.83
C CYS A 132 -1.77 10.21 11.37
N ASP A 133 -0.84 10.71 10.53
CA ASP A 133 0.21 11.63 10.99
C ASP A 133 -0.03 13.08 10.60
N GLY A 134 -0.98 13.38 9.71
CA GLY A 134 -1.22 14.71 9.14
C GLY A 134 -1.40 15.81 10.19
N MET A 135 -2.01 15.47 11.34
CA MET A 135 -2.21 16.40 12.44
C MET A 135 -0.91 16.91 13.09
N PHE A 136 0.18 16.14 13.05
CA PHE A 136 1.50 16.57 13.53
C PHE A 136 2.16 17.63 12.63
N PHE A 137 1.61 17.83 11.43
CA PHE A 137 2.09 18.79 10.43
C PHE A 137 1.15 19.99 10.23
N ARG A 138 0.22 20.22 11.16
CA ARG A 138 -0.62 21.42 11.16
C ARG A 138 0.20 22.69 11.00
N ASP A 139 -0.25 23.58 10.13
CA ASP A 139 0.40 24.86 9.80
C ASP A 139 1.83 24.75 9.22
N LYS A 140 2.24 23.54 8.80
CA LYS A 140 3.53 23.30 8.13
C LYS A 140 3.36 23.06 6.64
N ASP A 141 4.47 23.18 5.90
CA ASP A 141 4.51 22.82 4.49
C ASP A 141 4.87 21.33 4.37
N VAL A 142 4.13 20.61 3.54
CA VAL A 142 4.30 19.16 3.34
C VAL A 142 4.29 18.81 1.86
N MET A 143 4.85 17.65 1.51
CA MET A 143 4.77 17.09 0.17
C MET A 143 4.15 15.70 0.20
N VAL A 144 3.19 15.43 -0.68
CA VAL A 144 2.69 14.08 -0.96
C VAL A 144 3.39 13.59 -2.22
N ILE A 145 4.07 12.46 -2.14
CA ILE A 145 4.66 11.75 -3.28
C ILE A 145 3.82 10.51 -3.50
N SER A 146 3.15 10.40 -4.64
CA SER A 146 2.16 9.35 -4.84
C SER A 146 2.39 8.52 -6.10
N GLN A 147 2.37 7.21 -5.96
CA GLN A 147 2.37 6.25 -7.07
C GLN A 147 0.96 5.82 -7.49
N LEU A 148 -0.07 6.28 -6.76
CA LEU A 148 -1.45 5.87 -6.96
C LEU A 148 -2.39 7.09 -7.03
N PRO A 149 -3.50 7.02 -7.78
CA PRO A 149 -4.53 8.05 -7.73
C PRO A 149 -5.08 8.33 -6.32
N ALA A 150 -5.01 7.35 -5.42
CA ALA A 150 -5.41 7.52 -4.01
C ALA A 150 -4.63 8.63 -3.27
N GLY A 151 -3.44 9.00 -3.75
CA GLY A 151 -2.69 10.13 -3.18
C GLY A 151 -3.36 11.49 -3.38
N GLU A 152 -4.26 11.60 -4.36
CA GLU A 152 -5.05 12.83 -4.56
C GLU A 152 -5.98 13.07 -3.37
N GLU A 153 -6.55 12.00 -2.80
CA GLU A 153 -7.38 12.05 -1.59
C GLU A 153 -6.54 12.38 -0.34
N GLU A 154 -5.32 11.81 -0.26
CA GLU A 154 -4.39 12.13 0.83
C GLU A 154 -3.95 13.60 0.81
N ALA A 155 -3.64 14.12 -0.37
CA ALA A 155 -3.30 15.53 -0.56
C ALA A 155 -4.47 16.44 -0.20
N ALA A 156 -5.70 16.05 -0.55
CA ALA A 156 -6.91 16.77 -0.18
C ALA A 156 -7.14 16.81 1.33
N PHE A 157 -6.93 15.69 2.01
CA PHE A 157 -7.00 15.61 3.46
C PHE A 157 -5.98 16.55 4.12
N LEU A 158 -4.72 16.50 3.67
CA LEU A 158 -3.65 17.35 4.21
C LEU A 158 -3.85 18.84 3.90
N ALA A 159 -4.47 19.18 2.77
CA ALA A 159 -4.77 20.58 2.43
C ALA A 159 -5.77 21.22 3.42
N GLY A 160 -6.55 20.42 4.14
CA GLY A 160 -7.42 20.89 5.23
C GLY A 160 -6.69 21.15 6.55
N ILE A 161 -5.41 20.77 6.68
CA ILE A 161 -4.66 20.77 7.96
C ILE A 161 -3.36 21.58 7.85
N CYS A 162 -2.65 21.42 6.74
CA CYS A 162 -1.31 21.96 6.50
C CYS A 162 -1.38 23.36 5.86
N ARG A 163 -0.29 24.13 6.00
CA ARG A 163 -0.19 25.48 5.42
C ARG A 163 -0.08 25.43 3.90
N LYS A 164 0.71 24.50 3.39
CA LYS A 164 0.94 24.29 1.96
C LYS A 164 1.16 22.81 1.68
N VAL A 165 0.53 22.30 0.64
CA VAL A 165 0.68 20.91 0.21
C VAL A 165 1.22 20.90 -1.22
N TYR A 166 2.38 20.27 -1.40
CA TYR A 166 2.91 19.92 -2.71
C TYR A 166 2.46 18.51 -3.07
N TYR A 167 2.09 18.27 -4.33
CA TYR A 167 1.73 16.94 -4.82
C TYR A 167 2.63 16.53 -5.98
N LEU A 168 3.37 15.45 -5.81
CA LEU A 168 4.26 14.88 -6.83
C LEU A 168 3.73 13.50 -7.25
N PRO A 169 3.07 13.39 -8.41
CA PRO A 169 2.62 12.11 -8.94
C PRO A 169 3.75 11.34 -9.65
N GLU A 170 3.91 10.07 -9.30
CA GLU A 170 4.79 9.09 -9.95
C GLU A 170 4.01 8.11 -10.87
N TYR A 171 2.73 8.40 -11.14
CA TYR A 171 1.89 7.72 -12.13
C TYR A 171 1.50 8.69 -13.24
N LYS A 172 1.01 8.14 -14.36
CA LYS A 172 0.51 8.96 -15.49
C LYS A 172 -1.02 9.04 -15.41
N GLY A 173 -1.56 10.24 -15.52
CA GLY A 173 -3.01 10.45 -15.58
C GLY A 173 -3.39 11.92 -15.56
N GLU A 174 -4.69 12.18 -15.55
CA GLU A 174 -5.24 13.49 -15.17
C GLU A 174 -5.37 13.54 -13.65
N TYR A 175 -4.83 14.59 -13.02
CA TYR A 175 -4.83 14.74 -11.57
C TYR A 175 -5.96 15.68 -11.13
N ARG A 176 -6.78 15.25 -10.18
CA ARG A 176 -7.89 16.03 -9.63
C ARG A 176 -7.53 16.54 -8.24
N LEU A 177 -6.74 17.59 -8.22
CA LEU A 177 -6.25 18.20 -6.97
C LEU A 177 -7.16 19.35 -6.51
N PRO A 178 -7.42 19.48 -5.19
CA PRO A 178 -8.20 20.59 -4.68
C PRO A 178 -7.41 21.91 -4.72
N PRO A 179 -8.11 23.06 -4.63
CA PRO A 179 -7.46 24.37 -4.52
C PRO A 179 -6.46 24.42 -3.35
N GLY A 180 -5.28 24.97 -3.58
CA GLY A 180 -4.23 25.09 -2.56
C GLY A 180 -3.20 23.94 -2.54
N VAL A 181 -3.45 22.86 -3.30
CA VAL A 181 -2.44 21.83 -3.58
C VAL A 181 -1.64 22.22 -4.83
N GLU A 182 -0.33 22.33 -4.69
CA GLU A 182 0.58 22.69 -5.79
C GLU A 182 1.13 21.42 -6.46
N LEU A 183 0.82 21.23 -7.74
CA LEU A 183 1.37 20.13 -8.53
C LEU A 183 2.87 20.35 -8.79
N VAL A 184 3.67 19.34 -8.46
CA VAL A 184 5.12 19.32 -8.64
C VAL A 184 5.50 18.29 -9.69
N SER A 185 6.41 18.67 -10.58
CA SER A 185 7.00 17.81 -11.61
C SER A 185 8.41 17.35 -11.23
N GLY A 186 8.88 16.31 -11.92
CA GLY A 186 10.21 15.75 -11.75
C GLY A 186 10.24 14.43 -10.97
N LYS A 187 11.43 13.89 -10.78
CA LYS A 187 11.68 12.67 -10.01
C LYS A 187 12.30 13.01 -8.67
N VAL A 188 11.85 12.35 -7.60
CA VAL A 188 12.46 12.54 -6.27
C VAL A 188 13.83 11.87 -6.27
N LEU A 189 14.86 12.64 -5.93
CA LEU A 189 16.25 12.18 -5.91
C LEU A 189 16.68 11.76 -4.50
N ARG A 190 16.28 12.51 -3.47
CA ARG A 190 16.61 12.24 -2.07
C ARG A 190 15.80 13.10 -1.10
N LEU A 191 15.72 12.63 0.13
CA LEU A 191 15.15 13.31 1.30
C LEU A 191 16.30 13.74 2.21
N GLU A 192 16.38 15.03 2.53
CA GLU A 192 17.51 15.60 3.29
C GLU A 192 17.03 16.28 4.57
N GLY A 193 17.89 16.21 5.59
CA GLY A 193 17.65 16.68 6.94
C GLY A 193 18.50 15.91 7.94
N ASP A 194 18.93 16.55 9.02
CA ASP A 194 19.82 15.94 10.02
C ASP A 194 19.02 15.10 11.02
N GLU A 195 18.38 15.75 11.99
CA GLU A 195 17.52 15.09 12.98
C GLU A 195 16.12 14.75 12.46
N GLN A 196 15.59 15.60 11.58
CA GLN A 196 14.26 15.50 10.97
C GLN A 196 14.31 15.96 9.51
N LEU A 197 13.28 15.66 8.72
CA LEU A 197 13.16 16.12 7.34
C LEU A 197 13.18 17.66 7.27
N GLU A 198 13.99 18.19 6.35
CA GLU A 198 14.07 19.63 6.08
C GLU A 198 13.76 19.97 4.63
N ARG A 199 14.10 19.07 3.69
CA ARG A 199 13.86 19.29 2.26
C ARG A 199 13.71 18.01 1.46
N VAL A 200 12.94 18.12 0.38
CA VAL A 200 12.83 17.12 -0.69
C VAL A 200 13.55 17.65 -1.91
N VAL A 201 14.51 16.89 -2.44
CA VAL A 201 15.24 17.23 -3.66
C VAL A 201 14.67 16.45 -4.82
N THR A 202 14.22 17.14 -5.86
CA THR A 202 13.75 16.54 -7.11
C THR A 202 14.73 16.81 -8.24
N SER A 203 14.48 16.21 -9.41
CA SER A 203 15.25 16.49 -10.63
C SER A 203 15.06 17.91 -11.17
N GLU A 204 14.06 18.65 -10.70
CA GLU A 204 13.69 19.97 -11.21
C GLU A 204 13.90 21.08 -10.18
N SER A 205 13.72 20.81 -8.89
CA SER A 205 13.84 21.82 -7.84
C SER A 205 14.06 21.21 -6.46
N GLU A 206 14.19 22.07 -5.46
CA GLU A 206 14.28 21.70 -4.04
C GLU A 206 13.12 22.34 -3.27
N TYR A 207 12.47 21.55 -2.42
CA TYR A 207 11.30 21.97 -1.66
C TYR A 207 11.59 21.86 -0.18
N ARG A 208 11.55 22.99 0.54
CA ARG A 208 11.61 22.99 2.00
C ARG A 208 10.25 22.60 2.55
N VAL A 209 10.19 21.42 3.16
CA VAL A 209 8.97 20.86 3.74
C VAL A 209 9.30 20.21 5.07
N ALA A 210 8.38 20.32 6.02
CA ALA A 210 8.53 19.68 7.32
C ALA A 210 8.15 18.20 7.28
N GLY A 211 7.30 17.80 6.33
CA GLY A 211 6.81 16.44 6.19
C GLY A 211 6.72 15.99 4.73
N VAL A 212 6.97 14.70 4.50
CA VAL A 212 6.70 14.02 3.25
C VAL A 212 5.85 12.79 3.50
N PHE A 213 4.78 12.65 2.72
CA PHE A 213 3.84 11.53 2.78
C PHE A 213 4.02 10.69 1.52
N LEU A 214 4.40 9.43 1.71
CA LEU A 214 4.73 8.51 0.63
C LEU A 214 3.56 7.58 0.38
N GLU A 215 2.79 7.87 -0.66
CA GLU A 215 1.64 7.08 -1.05
C GLU A 215 2.05 6.00 -2.06
N ARG A 216 2.08 4.75 -1.58
CA ARG A 216 2.54 3.57 -2.34
C ARG A 216 1.50 2.46 -2.36
N ALA A 217 1.70 1.50 -3.26
CA ALA A 217 0.86 0.30 -3.40
C ALA A 217 0.95 -0.68 -2.20
N GLY A 218 1.94 -0.55 -1.32
CA GLY A 218 2.02 -1.35 -0.11
C GLY A 218 3.14 -0.91 0.83
N LEU A 219 2.93 -1.14 2.13
CA LEU A 219 3.92 -0.92 3.19
C LEU A 219 4.97 -2.05 3.20
N PRO A 220 6.19 -1.78 3.69
CA PRO A 220 7.15 -2.82 4.05
C PRO A 220 6.51 -3.87 5.00
N PRO A 221 6.70 -5.19 4.77
CA PRO A 221 6.07 -6.22 5.59
C PRO A 221 6.39 -6.13 7.09
N GLU A 222 7.60 -5.70 7.43
CA GLU A 222 8.06 -5.48 8.81
C GLU A 222 7.36 -4.33 9.53
N GLN A 223 6.87 -3.33 8.79
CA GLN A 223 6.03 -2.26 9.34
C GLN A 223 4.58 -2.73 9.48
N LEU A 224 4.12 -3.50 8.50
CA LEU A 224 2.78 -4.06 8.48
C LEU A 224 2.56 -5.08 9.62
N CYS A 225 3.57 -5.91 9.91
CA CYS A 225 3.52 -6.92 10.97
C CYS A 225 4.85 -6.90 11.74
N PRO A 226 4.93 -6.15 12.86
CA PRO A 226 6.15 -6.08 13.66
C PRO A 226 6.60 -7.45 14.16
N GLY A 227 7.90 -7.75 14.01
CA GLY A 227 8.49 -9.03 14.40
C GLY A 227 8.45 -10.12 13.32
N LEU A 228 7.95 -9.81 12.13
CA LEU A 228 8.02 -10.69 10.97
C LEU A 228 9.47 -10.88 10.50
N ALA A 229 9.88 -12.13 10.31
CA ALA A 229 11.22 -12.47 9.84
C ALA A 229 11.36 -12.18 8.34
N MET A 230 12.46 -11.53 7.98
CA MET A 230 12.78 -11.11 6.61
C MET A 230 14.10 -11.75 6.14
N ALA A 231 14.17 -12.09 4.86
CA ALA A 231 15.38 -12.55 4.19
C ALA A 231 15.49 -11.88 2.82
N ASP A 232 16.58 -11.16 2.57
CA ASP A 232 16.86 -10.46 1.30
C ASP A 232 15.63 -9.71 0.75
N ASP A 233 14.98 -8.92 1.61
CA ASP A 233 13.81 -8.08 1.32
C ASP A 233 12.49 -8.82 1.06
N ALA A 234 12.48 -10.13 1.25
CA ALA A 234 11.28 -10.96 1.21
C ALA A 234 10.89 -11.43 2.60
N ILE A 235 9.59 -11.68 2.80
CA ILE A 235 9.11 -12.37 3.99
C ILE A 235 9.70 -13.77 4.01
N GLN A 236 10.38 -14.13 5.08
CA GLN A 236 10.93 -15.46 5.24
C GLN A 236 9.78 -16.46 5.47
N VAL A 237 9.66 -17.45 4.58
CA VAL A 237 8.63 -18.49 4.67
C VAL A 237 9.22 -19.88 4.47
N ASP A 238 8.54 -20.89 5.03
CA ASP A 238 8.82 -22.29 4.74
C ASP A 238 8.12 -22.79 3.45
N ARG A 239 8.22 -24.08 3.14
CA ARG A 239 7.56 -24.68 1.95
C ARG A 239 6.04 -24.68 2.00
N ARG A 240 5.44 -24.41 3.15
CA ARG A 240 3.99 -24.30 3.37
C ARG A 240 3.51 -22.86 3.35
N MET A 241 4.40 -21.91 3.03
CA MET A 241 4.18 -20.46 3.12
C MET A 241 3.97 -19.96 4.55
N ALA A 242 4.38 -20.73 5.57
CA ALA A 242 4.30 -20.30 6.97
C ALA A 242 5.45 -19.36 7.31
N THR A 243 5.16 -18.30 8.08
CA THR A 243 6.15 -17.35 8.58
C THR A 243 6.70 -17.80 9.95
N ASN A 244 7.54 -16.98 10.58
CA ASN A 244 7.96 -17.17 11.97
C ASN A 244 6.84 -16.90 12.99
N ILE A 245 5.76 -16.25 12.58
CA ILE A 245 4.57 -15.97 13.39
C ILE A 245 3.50 -17.02 13.01
N PRO A 246 3.04 -17.86 13.95
CA PRO A 246 2.00 -18.85 13.66
C PRO A 246 0.65 -18.22 13.30
N GLY A 247 -0.01 -18.78 12.29
CA GLY A 247 -1.30 -18.32 11.77
C GLY A 247 -1.15 -17.53 10.48
#